data_AF-A0A2N9YFM1-F1
#
_entry.id   AF-A0A2N9YFM1-F1
#
_cell.length_a   1.000
_cell.length_b   1.000
_cell.length_c   1.000
_cell.angle_alpha   90.00
_cell.angle_beta   90.00
_cell.angle_gamma   90.00
#
_symmetry.space_group_name_H-M   'P 1'
#
loop_
_entity.id
_entity.type
_entity.pdbx_description
1 polymer ?
#
loop_
_entity_poly.entity_id
_entity_poly.type
_entity_poly.pdbx_seq_one_letter_code
_entity_poly.pdbx_strand_id
1 'polypeptide(L)'
;MTTTKQKKAKQTTFEIALLVNNEKVSLDYEMLERILGMVAYNVGAEWLPIMSLLAQHPNYQVRQAITSFPSLSQEMFNQLISDKNSSVIQELLRSELCEQFLTAEHIRQIIQRDETSLLIALINTLHTLQSSEEIDNIEWYEKLLTHSDPEVRKELAGTEYLTGAQITQLTEDKDPLVARTAKATLKNMDYDDCEDEDEDDDNEDN
;
A
#
# COMPACT_ATOMS: atom_id res chain seq x y z
N MET A 1 42.88 -7.87 21.37
CA MET A 1 42.23 -6.93 20.43
C MET A 1 41.95 -7.67 19.13
N THR A 2 40.74 -8.19 18.97
CA THR A 2 40.31 -8.96 17.80
C THR A 2 39.52 -8.03 16.89
N THR A 3 40.14 -7.58 15.80
CA THR A 3 39.49 -6.76 14.77
C THR A 3 38.71 -7.66 13.82
N THR A 4 37.39 -7.66 13.94
CA THR A 4 36.47 -8.33 13.01
C THR A 4 36.46 -7.57 11.68
N LYS A 5 37.04 -8.16 10.64
CA LYS A 5 36.95 -7.64 9.26
C LYS A 5 35.51 -7.81 8.76
N GLN A 6 34.75 -6.73 8.69
CA GLN A 6 33.46 -6.71 7.99
C GLN A 6 33.69 -6.99 6.50
N LYS A 7 33.15 -8.11 6.02
CA LYS A 7 33.14 -8.50 4.62
C LYS A 7 32.13 -7.58 3.91
N LYS A 8 32.59 -6.56 3.19
CA LYS A 8 31.72 -5.72 2.34
C LYS A 8 30.96 -6.65 1.39
N ALA A 9 29.63 -6.63 1.46
CA ALA A 9 28.78 -7.37 0.54
C ALA A 9 29.11 -6.91 -0.89
N LYS A 10 29.31 -7.87 -1.80
CA LYS A 10 29.58 -7.61 -3.21
C LYS A 10 28.31 -6.98 -3.79
N GLN A 11 28.38 -5.69 -4.14
CA GLN A 11 27.26 -4.98 -4.74
C GLN A 11 26.97 -5.60 -6.11
N THR A 12 25.75 -6.09 -6.31
CA THR A 12 25.31 -6.59 -7.61
C THR A 12 25.31 -5.45 -8.61
N THR A 13 26.14 -5.57 -9.65
CA THR A 13 26.20 -4.60 -10.76
C THR A 13 25.22 -5.03 -11.84
N PHE A 14 24.27 -4.17 -12.17
CA PHE A 14 23.35 -4.37 -13.29
C PHE A 14 23.92 -3.62 -14.51
N GLU A 15 24.03 -4.34 -15.63
CA GLU A 15 24.29 -3.72 -16.92
C GLU A 15 23.07 -3.98 -17.80
N ILE A 16 22.42 -2.91 -18.23
CA ILE A 16 21.23 -2.97 -19.08
C ILE A 16 21.54 -2.21 -20.37
N ALA A 17 21.19 -2.79 -21.50
CA ALA A 17 21.42 -2.19 -22.80
C ALA A 17 20.29 -2.56 -23.78
N LEU A 18 19.95 -1.63 -24.66
CA LEU A 18 19.13 -1.89 -25.83
C LEU A 18 20.02 -2.40 -26.97
N LEU A 19 19.54 -3.41 -27.68
CA LEU A 19 20.15 -3.85 -28.92
C LEU A 19 19.28 -3.37 -30.09
N VAL A 20 19.81 -2.47 -30.91
CA VAL A 20 19.11 -1.93 -32.09
C VAL A 20 19.98 -2.17 -33.31
N ASN A 21 19.55 -3.01 -34.25
CA ASN A 21 20.34 -3.37 -35.44
C ASN A 21 21.76 -3.87 -35.12
N ASN A 22 21.89 -4.70 -34.08
CA ASN A 22 23.17 -5.19 -33.53
C ASN A 22 24.05 -4.13 -32.85
N GLU A 23 23.60 -2.87 -32.74
CA GLU A 23 24.27 -1.85 -31.95
C GLU A 23 23.79 -1.91 -30.50
N LYS A 24 24.75 -2.02 -29.57
CA LYS A 24 24.49 -2.05 -28.13
C LYS A 24 24.50 -0.62 -27.59
N VAL A 25 23.34 -0.16 -27.11
CA VAL A 25 23.19 1.14 -26.44
C VAL A 25 22.99 0.90 -24.95
N SER A 26 23.99 1.25 -24.14
CA SER A 26 23.87 1.19 -22.68
C SER A 26 22.76 2.11 -22.19
N LEU A 27 21.93 1.60 -21.29
CA LEU A 27 20.89 2.37 -20.61
C LEU A 27 21.35 2.72 -19.20
N ASP A 28 21.24 3.99 -18.84
CA ASP A 28 21.24 4.39 -17.43
C ASP A 28 19.85 4.14 -16.80
N TYR A 29 19.75 4.39 -15.50
CA TYR A 29 18.51 4.13 -14.77
C TYR A 29 17.38 5.09 -15.17
N GLU A 30 17.68 6.33 -15.56
CA GLU A 30 16.67 7.34 -15.94
C GLU A 30 16.03 6.97 -17.27
N MET A 31 16.84 6.56 -18.24
CA MET A 31 16.36 6.06 -19.52
C MET A 31 15.54 4.79 -19.33
N LEU A 32 15.97 3.88 -18.45
CA LEU A 32 15.26 2.65 -18.15
C LEU A 32 13.92 2.92 -17.47
N GLU A 33 13.88 3.75 -16.42
CA GLU A 33 12.64 4.19 -15.76
C GLU A 33 11.65 4.76 -16.78
N ARG A 34 12.13 5.64 -17.67
CA ARG A 34 11.31 6.24 -18.71
C ARG A 34 10.74 5.22 -19.68
N ILE A 35 11.53 4.23 -20.10
CA ILE A 35 11.06 3.12 -20.95
C ILE A 35 9.98 2.32 -20.21
N LEU A 36 10.21 1.98 -18.94
CA LEU A 36 9.24 1.22 -18.15
C LEU A 36 7.91 1.96 -18.05
N GLY A 37 7.93 3.26 -17.78
CA GLY A 37 6.72 4.08 -17.73
C GLY A 37 5.95 4.15 -19.06
N MET A 38 6.62 3.99 -20.21
CA MET A 38 5.97 3.95 -21.52
C MET A 38 5.40 2.57 -21.87
N VAL A 39 6.01 1.50 -21.37
CA VAL A 39 5.67 0.13 -21.77
C VAL A 39 4.60 -0.49 -20.88
N ALA A 40 4.42 0.00 -19.64
CA ALA A 40 3.52 -0.54 -18.62
C ALA A 40 2.07 -0.85 -19.09
N TYR A 41 1.59 -0.20 -20.16
CA TYR A 41 0.23 -0.38 -20.69
C TYR A 41 0.07 -1.45 -21.78
N ASN A 42 1.16 -2.01 -22.34
CA ASN A 42 1.12 -3.00 -23.44
C ASN A 42 1.99 -4.22 -23.16
N VAL A 43 2.01 -4.66 -21.90
CA VAL A 43 2.95 -5.67 -21.42
C VAL A 43 2.31 -7.05 -21.53
N GLY A 44 2.87 -7.91 -22.39
CA GLY A 44 2.54 -9.33 -22.41
C GLY A 44 3.40 -10.17 -21.46
N ALA A 45 3.10 -11.46 -21.36
CA ALA A 45 3.80 -12.41 -20.50
C ALA A 45 5.31 -12.51 -20.79
N GLU A 46 5.74 -12.13 -22.00
CA GLU A 46 7.15 -12.10 -22.41
C GLU A 46 8.02 -11.13 -21.61
N TRP A 47 7.43 -10.16 -20.93
CA TRP A 47 8.15 -9.21 -20.11
C TRP A 47 8.41 -9.72 -18.69
N LEU A 48 7.73 -10.76 -18.22
CA LEU A 48 7.87 -11.27 -16.85
C LEU A 48 9.32 -11.59 -16.47
N PRO A 49 10.15 -12.23 -17.32
CA PRO A 49 11.56 -12.47 -17.00
C PRO A 49 12.36 -11.17 -16.83
N ILE A 50 12.07 -10.16 -17.66
CA ILE A 50 12.71 -8.85 -17.60
C ILE A 50 12.29 -8.15 -16.31
N MET A 51 10.99 -8.11 -16.02
CA MET A 51 10.46 -7.46 -14.83
C MET A 51 10.99 -8.09 -13.55
N SER A 52 11.08 -9.42 -13.48
CA SER A 52 11.67 -10.13 -12.33
C SER A 52 13.13 -9.71 -12.07
N LEU A 53 13.92 -9.53 -13.13
CA LEU A 53 15.28 -8.99 -13.01
C LEU A 53 15.28 -7.52 -12.55
N LEU A 54 14.39 -6.70 -13.11
CA LEU A 54 14.30 -5.27 -12.80
C LEU A 54 13.76 -4.98 -11.41
N ALA A 55 12.91 -5.85 -10.86
CA ALA A 55 12.48 -5.78 -9.46
C ALA A 55 13.67 -5.84 -8.49
N GLN A 56 14.81 -6.45 -8.89
CA GLN A 56 16.03 -6.53 -8.09
C GLN A 56 17.02 -5.39 -8.36
N HIS A 57 16.68 -4.45 -9.25
CA HIS A 57 17.58 -3.39 -9.68
C HIS A 57 18.01 -2.50 -8.48
N PRO A 58 19.28 -2.06 -8.36
CA PRO A 58 19.76 -1.32 -7.20
C PRO A 58 19.13 0.05 -7.03
N ASN A 59 18.74 0.70 -8.13
CA ASN A 59 18.03 1.98 -8.09
C ASN A 59 16.55 1.72 -7.76
N TYR A 60 16.04 2.40 -6.71
CA TYR A 60 14.67 2.26 -6.24
C TYR A 60 13.63 2.85 -7.21
N GLN A 61 13.97 3.86 -8.01
CA GLN A 61 13.06 4.46 -9.00
C GLN A 61 12.71 3.44 -10.08
N VAL A 62 13.68 2.60 -10.48
CA VAL A 62 13.41 1.48 -11.39
C VAL A 62 12.45 0.49 -10.72
N ARG A 63 12.70 0.09 -9.47
CA ARG A 63 11.81 -0.84 -8.74
C ARG A 63 10.42 -0.26 -8.49
N GLN A 64 10.32 1.05 -8.21
CA GLN A 64 9.07 1.78 -8.08
C GLN A 64 8.32 1.80 -9.42
N ALA A 65 9.00 2.03 -10.55
CA ALA A 65 8.37 1.95 -11.86
C ALA A 65 7.81 0.55 -12.17
N ILE A 66 8.36 -0.51 -11.56
CA ILE A 66 7.84 -1.88 -11.69
C ILE A 66 6.51 -2.05 -10.94
N THR A 67 6.25 -1.33 -9.84
CA THR A 67 5.05 -1.56 -9.02
C THR A 67 3.74 -1.21 -9.73
N SER A 68 3.80 -0.38 -10.77
CA SER A 68 2.66 -0.01 -11.62
C SER A 68 2.37 -1.01 -12.74
N PHE A 69 3.17 -2.08 -12.87
CA PHE A 69 2.93 -3.08 -13.90
C PHE A 69 1.73 -3.96 -13.52
N PRO A 70 0.74 -4.15 -14.41
CA PRO A 70 -0.51 -4.86 -14.10
C PRO A 70 -0.34 -6.38 -13.96
N SER A 71 0.86 -6.92 -14.15
CA SER A 71 1.12 -8.36 -14.19
C SER A 71 2.32 -8.76 -13.34
N LEU A 72 2.42 -8.23 -12.12
CA LEU A 72 3.40 -8.74 -11.17
C LEU A 72 3.06 -10.18 -10.78
N SER A 73 4.08 -11.03 -10.65
CA SER A 73 3.90 -12.31 -9.97
C SER A 73 3.87 -12.11 -8.46
N GLN A 74 3.30 -13.06 -7.71
CA GLN A 74 3.35 -13.08 -6.24
C GLN A 74 4.80 -12.97 -5.73
N GLU A 75 5.77 -13.63 -6.38
CA GLU A 75 7.17 -13.57 -5.99
C GLU A 75 7.73 -12.15 -6.10
N MET A 76 7.43 -11.46 -7.21
CA MET A 76 7.81 -10.06 -7.39
C MET A 76 7.12 -9.13 -6.39
N PHE A 77 5.83 -9.35 -6.14
CA PHE A 77 5.09 -8.60 -5.14
C PHE A 77 5.72 -8.75 -3.76
N ASN A 78 6.00 -9.98 -3.32
CA ASN A 78 6.63 -10.28 -2.03
C ASN A 78 8.01 -9.60 -1.91
N GLN A 79 8.75 -9.54 -3.02
CA GLN A 79 10.03 -8.85 -3.06
C GLN A 79 9.87 -7.33 -2.92
N LEU A 80 8.93 -6.72 -3.64
CA LEU A 80 8.71 -5.28 -3.68
C LEU A 80 8.01 -4.74 -2.42
N ILE A 81 7.12 -5.50 -1.80
CA ILE A 81 6.46 -5.11 -0.54
C ILE A 81 7.45 -5.14 0.64
N SER A 82 8.52 -5.93 0.51
CA SER A 82 9.64 -5.99 1.45
C SER A 82 10.79 -5.01 1.10
N ASP A 83 10.56 -4.06 0.19
CA ASP A 83 11.61 -3.17 -0.30
C ASP A 83 12.18 -2.28 0.80
N LYS A 84 13.48 -2.02 0.77
CA LYS A 84 14.12 -1.11 1.73
C LYS A 84 13.63 0.33 1.58
N ASN A 85 13.27 0.73 0.37
CA ASN A 85 12.81 2.07 0.07
C ASN A 85 11.29 2.15 0.18
N SER A 86 10.82 3.04 1.03
CA SER A 86 9.40 3.21 1.36
C SER A 86 8.58 3.72 0.17
N SER A 87 9.17 4.47 -0.77
CA SER A 87 8.47 4.92 -1.97
C SER A 87 8.07 3.75 -2.87
N VAL A 88 8.86 2.68 -2.92
CA VAL A 88 8.51 1.45 -3.65
C VAL A 88 7.29 0.80 -3.01
N ILE A 89 7.28 0.66 -1.68
CA ILE A 89 6.15 0.05 -0.96
C ILE A 89 4.90 0.91 -1.09
N GLN A 90 4.99 2.23 -0.93
CA GLN A 90 3.83 3.13 -1.09
C GLN A 90 3.21 3.02 -2.48
N GLU A 91 4.05 2.97 -3.51
CA GLU A 91 3.56 2.83 -4.88
C GLU A 91 2.94 1.45 -5.12
N LEU A 92 3.50 0.40 -4.52
CA LEU A 92 2.90 -0.93 -4.57
C LEU A 92 1.55 -0.98 -3.84
N LEU A 93 1.43 -0.32 -2.67
CA LEU A 93 0.19 -0.22 -1.90
C LEU A 93 -0.96 0.48 -2.64
N ARG A 94 -0.64 1.35 -3.61
CA ARG A 94 -1.61 2.00 -4.50
C ARG A 94 -1.98 1.16 -5.72
N SER A 95 -1.29 0.05 -5.96
CA SER A 95 -1.54 -0.85 -7.07
C SER A 95 -2.79 -1.69 -6.82
N GLU A 96 -3.59 -1.91 -7.85
CA GLU A 96 -4.75 -2.83 -7.85
C GLU A 96 -4.34 -4.26 -7.46
N LEU A 97 -3.06 -4.61 -7.63
CA LEU A 97 -2.52 -5.92 -7.25
C LEU A 97 -2.44 -6.15 -5.73
N CYS A 98 -2.63 -5.12 -4.91
CA CYS A 98 -2.66 -5.29 -3.46
C CYS A 98 -3.80 -6.18 -2.99
N GLU A 99 -4.98 -6.05 -3.59
CA GLU A 99 -6.12 -6.93 -3.28
C GLU A 99 -5.81 -8.40 -3.52
N GLN A 100 -4.96 -8.68 -4.53
CA GLN A 100 -4.62 -10.04 -4.91
C GLN A 100 -3.53 -10.66 -4.03
N PHE A 101 -2.55 -9.87 -3.61
CA PHE A 101 -1.28 -10.41 -3.07
C PHE A 101 -0.92 -9.93 -1.67
N LEU A 102 -1.59 -8.90 -1.13
CA LEU A 102 -1.31 -8.43 0.23
C LEU A 102 -1.79 -9.48 1.24
N THR A 103 -0.96 -9.74 2.25
CA THR A 103 -1.23 -10.75 3.29
C THR A 103 -1.12 -10.10 4.66
N ALA A 104 -1.68 -10.73 5.69
CA ALA A 104 -1.51 -10.29 7.08
C ALA A 104 -0.03 -10.16 7.48
N GLU A 105 0.86 -10.98 6.93
CA GLU A 105 2.30 -10.88 7.21
C GLU A 105 2.93 -9.63 6.59
N HIS A 106 2.54 -9.27 5.36
CA HIS A 106 2.97 -8.01 4.75
C HIS A 106 2.52 -6.80 5.58
N ILE A 107 1.26 -6.81 6.06
CA ILE A 107 0.71 -5.77 6.94
C ILE A 107 1.54 -5.66 8.23
N ARG A 108 1.84 -6.79 8.89
CA ARG A 108 2.70 -6.79 10.08
C ARG A 108 4.07 -6.19 9.81
N GLN A 109 4.71 -6.55 8.70
CA GLN A 109 6.03 -6.03 8.32
C GLN A 109 5.99 -4.51 8.11
N ILE A 110 4.98 -3.99 7.40
CA ILE A 110 4.80 -2.54 7.19
C ILE A 110 4.61 -1.83 8.53
N ILE A 111 3.76 -2.38 9.40
CA ILE A 111 3.47 -1.80 10.71
C ILE A 111 4.69 -1.83 11.64
N GLN A 112 5.55 -2.83 11.53
CA GLN A 112 6.80 -2.91 12.30
C GLN A 112 7.82 -1.84 11.91
N ARG A 113 7.73 -1.29 10.69
CA ARG A 113 8.63 -0.21 10.25
C ARG A 113 8.33 1.13 10.93
N ASP A 114 7.10 1.32 11.41
CA ASP A 114 6.68 2.51 12.16
C ASP A 114 6.91 3.83 11.41
N GLU A 115 6.81 3.79 10.07
CA GLU A 115 7.00 4.96 9.22
C GLU A 115 5.65 5.59 8.86
N THR A 116 5.39 6.82 9.32
CA THR A 116 4.11 7.54 9.13
C THR A 116 3.55 7.43 7.72
N SER A 117 4.36 7.70 6.69
CA SER A 117 3.91 7.67 5.29
C SER A 117 3.50 6.26 4.81
N LEU A 118 4.15 5.21 5.34
CA LEU A 118 3.78 3.83 5.02
C LEU A 118 2.51 3.40 5.74
N LEU A 119 2.35 3.81 7.00
CA LEU A 119 1.13 3.52 7.76
C LEU A 119 -0.08 4.20 7.13
N ILE A 120 0.05 5.47 6.70
CA ILE A 120 -1.02 6.18 5.97
C ILE A 120 -1.33 5.49 4.64
N ALA A 121 -0.30 5.10 3.86
CA ALA A 121 -0.51 4.36 2.62
C ALA A 121 -1.25 3.03 2.87
N LEU A 122 -0.87 2.31 3.92
CA LEU A 122 -1.53 1.06 4.32
C LEU A 122 -2.99 1.29 4.72
N ILE A 123 -3.29 2.31 5.55
CA ILE A 123 -4.67 2.68 5.93
C ILE A 123 -5.52 2.95 4.69
N ASN A 124 -4.95 3.68 3.73
CA ASN A 124 -5.57 3.95 2.44
C ASN A 124 -5.64 2.75 1.50
N THR A 125 -5.06 1.59 1.83
CA THR A 125 -5.23 0.35 1.06
C THR A 125 -6.18 -0.61 1.77
N LEU A 126 -6.23 -0.61 3.10
CA LEU A 126 -7.04 -1.56 3.88
C LEU A 126 -8.53 -1.56 3.48
N HIS A 127 -9.03 -0.42 3.02
CA HIS A 127 -10.39 -0.27 2.51
C HIS A 127 -10.72 -1.20 1.33
N THR A 128 -9.74 -1.47 0.47
CA THR A 128 -9.96 -2.34 -0.70
C THR A 128 -9.89 -3.82 -0.35
N LEU A 129 -9.38 -4.15 0.84
CA LEU A 129 -9.05 -5.52 1.24
C LEU A 129 -10.16 -6.21 2.05
N GLN A 130 -11.28 -5.52 2.30
CA GLN A 130 -12.37 -5.96 3.17
C GLN A 130 -13.02 -7.30 2.80
N SER A 131 -12.75 -7.84 1.62
CA SER A 131 -13.27 -9.15 1.21
C SER A 131 -12.43 -10.33 1.74
N SER A 132 -11.30 -10.07 2.40
CA SER A 132 -10.37 -11.10 2.85
C SER A 132 -10.50 -11.35 4.35
N GLU A 133 -11.09 -12.50 4.72
CA GLU A 133 -11.15 -13.01 6.10
C GLU A 133 -9.75 -13.06 6.79
N GLU A 134 -8.67 -13.04 6.02
CA GLU A 134 -7.29 -13.07 6.55
C GLU A 134 -6.84 -11.73 7.17
N ILE A 135 -7.51 -10.62 6.85
CA ILE A 135 -7.08 -9.26 7.23
C ILE A 135 -7.83 -8.72 8.46
N ASP A 136 -8.94 -9.34 8.86
CA ASP A 136 -9.76 -8.98 10.04
C ASP A 136 -9.07 -9.15 11.41
N ASN A 137 -7.75 -9.33 11.44
CA ASN A 137 -7.02 -9.51 12.68
C ASN A 137 -6.88 -8.19 13.47
N ILE A 138 -7.70 -8.06 14.51
CA ILE A 138 -7.84 -6.93 15.44
C ILE A 138 -6.50 -6.39 15.99
N GLU A 139 -5.46 -7.22 16.12
CA GLU A 139 -4.23 -6.85 16.85
C GLU A 139 -3.50 -5.63 16.29
N TRP A 140 -3.58 -5.38 14.98
CA TRP A 140 -2.84 -4.27 14.38
C TRP A 140 -3.62 -2.95 14.38
N TYR A 141 -4.95 -2.98 14.42
CA TYR A 141 -5.77 -1.77 14.57
C TYR A 141 -5.48 -1.06 15.88
N GLU A 142 -5.32 -1.80 16.99
CA GLU A 142 -4.95 -1.24 18.29
C GLU A 142 -3.63 -0.46 18.25
N LYS A 143 -2.65 -0.96 17.50
CA LYS A 143 -1.37 -0.26 17.31
C LYS A 143 -1.54 1.03 16.51
N LEU A 144 -2.40 1.05 15.50
CA LEU A 144 -2.67 2.26 14.71
C LEU A 144 -3.51 3.28 15.49
N LEU A 145 -4.52 2.82 16.26
CA LEU A 145 -5.38 3.64 17.12
C LEU A 145 -4.59 4.37 18.20
N THR A 146 -3.52 3.76 18.70
CA THR A 146 -2.65 4.33 19.75
C THR A 146 -1.33 4.88 19.21
N HIS A 147 -1.18 4.97 17.88
CA HIS A 147 0.06 5.40 17.24
C HIS A 147 0.46 6.80 17.70
N SER A 148 1.75 7.06 17.88
CA SER A 148 2.23 8.32 18.45
C SER A 148 1.97 9.54 17.56
N ASP A 149 2.08 9.35 16.24
CA ASP A 149 1.83 10.36 15.22
C ASP A 149 0.32 10.60 15.03
N PRO A 150 -0.18 11.83 15.27
CA PRO A 150 -1.58 12.18 15.05
C PRO A 150 -2.01 12.08 13.58
N GLU A 151 -1.12 12.20 12.60
CA GLU A 151 -1.51 12.04 11.19
C GLU A 151 -1.99 10.62 10.89
N VAL A 152 -1.32 9.61 11.45
CA VAL A 152 -1.72 8.19 11.33
C VAL A 152 -3.10 7.99 11.98
N ARG A 153 -3.29 8.50 13.20
CA ARG A 153 -4.58 8.37 13.91
C ARG A 153 -5.69 9.14 13.22
N LYS A 154 -5.39 10.30 12.64
CA LYS A 154 -6.35 11.12 11.88
C LYS A 154 -6.76 10.42 10.60
N GLU A 155 -5.82 9.81 9.90
CA GLU A 155 -6.13 9.00 8.70
C GLU A 155 -7.04 7.84 9.07
N LEU A 156 -6.70 7.10 10.12
CA LEU A 156 -7.52 5.99 10.63
C LEU A 156 -8.92 6.45 11.06
N ALA A 157 -9.02 7.59 11.75
CA ALA A 157 -10.29 8.19 12.15
C ALA A 157 -11.18 8.58 10.97
N GLY A 158 -10.60 8.82 9.80
CA GLY A 158 -11.34 9.13 8.58
C GLY A 158 -11.90 7.90 7.86
N THR A 159 -11.58 6.70 8.34
CA THR A 159 -12.03 5.46 7.72
C THR A 159 -13.38 5.00 8.29
N GLU A 160 -14.25 4.53 7.41
CA GLU A 160 -15.54 3.91 7.74
C GLU A 160 -15.40 2.45 8.24
N TYR A 161 -14.17 1.95 8.36
CA TYR A 161 -13.86 0.56 8.72
C TYR A 161 -13.65 0.34 10.22
N LEU A 162 -13.58 1.43 10.99
CA LEU A 162 -13.54 1.32 12.43
C LEU A 162 -14.91 0.89 12.96
N THR A 163 -14.91 -0.01 13.94
CA THR A 163 -16.13 -0.28 14.71
C THR A 163 -16.61 0.99 15.42
N GLY A 164 -17.92 1.07 15.70
CA GLY A 164 -18.50 2.18 16.48
C GLY A 164 -17.75 2.46 17.79
N ALA A 165 -17.26 1.41 18.46
CA ALA A 165 -16.44 1.54 19.68
C ALA A 165 -15.07 2.19 19.40
N GLN A 166 -14.36 1.76 18.36
CA GLN A 166 -13.04 2.29 17.99
C GLN A 166 -13.13 3.75 17.52
N ILE A 167 -14.12 4.11 16.71
CA ILE A 167 -14.31 5.50 16.29
C ILE A 167 -14.72 6.38 17.48
N THR A 168 -15.57 5.88 18.38
CA THR A 168 -15.96 6.60 19.61
C THR A 168 -14.74 6.92 20.47
N GLN A 169 -13.82 5.97 20.64
CA GLN A 169 -12.55 6.22 21.34
C GLN A 169 -11.76 7.37 20.71
N LEU A 170 -11.68 7.45 19.38
CA LEU A 170 -10.96 8.52 18.70
C LEU A 170 -11.65 9.89 18.82
N THR A 171 -12.94 9.96 19.15
CA THR A 171 -13.63 11.25 19.39
C THR A 171 -13.11 11.99 20.62
N GLU A 172 -12.41 11.28 21.51
CA GLU A 172 -11.75 11.80 22.71
C GLU A 172 -10.23 11.98 22.53
N ASP A 173 -9.70 11.84 21.30
CA ASP A 173 -8.27 11.97 21.04
C ASP A 173 -7.74 13.35 21.49
N LYS A 174 -6.52 13.34 22.04
CA LYS A 174 -5.82 14.56 22.48
C LYS A 174 -5.56 15.54 21.34
N ASP A 175 -5.44 15.03 20.11
CA ASP A 175 -5.27 15.85 18.92
C ASP A 175 -6.64 16.31 18.39
N PRO A 176 -6.90 17.63 18.30
CA PRO A 176 -8.20 18.14 17.89
C PRO A 176 -8.61 17.75 16.46
N LEU A 177 -7.66 17.51 15.56
CA LEU A 177 -7.97 17.11 14.19
C LEU A 177 -8.42 15.65 14.17
N VAL A 178 -7.74 14.77 14.91
CA VAL A 178 -8.17 13.36 15.05
C VAL A 178 -9.57 13.30 15.63
N ALA A 179 -9.83 13.96 16.76
CA ALA A 179 -11.13 13.96 17.41
C ALA A 179 -12.25 14.54 16.52
N ARG A 180 -11.96 15.62 15.77
CA ARG A 180 -12.91 16.21 14.83
C ARG A 180 -13.21 15.26 13.66
N THR A 181 -12.19 14.65 13.08
CA THR A 181 -12.37 13.69 11.99
C THR A 181 -13.21 12.51 12.48
N ALA A 182 -12.89 11.94 13.65
CA ALA A 182 -13.62 10.82 14.21
C ALA A 182 -15.11 11.13 14.44
N LYS A 183 -15.44 12.32 14.94
CA LYS A 183 -16.84 12.76 15.12
C LYS A 183 -17.59 12.91 13.80
N ALA A 184 -16.90 13.37 12.74
CA ALA A 184 -17.51 13.48 11.43
C ALA A 184 -17.80 12.10 10.84
N THR A 185 -16.85 11.16 10.96
CA THR A 185 -17.01 9.77 10.52
C THR A 185 -18.12 9.06 11.30
N LEU A 186 -18.12 9.13 12.63
CA LEU A 186 -19.16 8.52 13.47
C LEU A 186 -20.56 9.04 13.12
N LYS A 187 -20.69 10.36 12.87
CA LYS A 187 -21.96 10.93 12.42
C LYS A 187 -22.42 10.30 11.10
N ASN A 188 -21.53 10.08 10.14
CA ASN A 188 -21.91 9.47 8.86
C ASN A 188 -22.36 8.02 9.04
N MET A 189 -21.73 7.27 9.95
CA MET A 189 -22.13 5.88 10.26
C MET A 189 -23.55 5.79 10.85
N ASP A 190 -23.94 6.76 11.68
CA ASP A 190 -25.28 6.77 12.31
C ASP A 190 -26.41 7.14 11.33
N TYR A 191 -26.11 7.80 10.20
CA TYR A 191 -27.12 8.20 9.21
C TYR A 191 -27.60 7.04 8.33
N ASP A 192 -26.77 6.03 8.10
CA ASP A 192 -27.10 4.87 7.26
C ASP A 192 -28.14 3.91 7.91
N ASP A 193 -28.39 4.04 9.22
CA ASP A 193 -29.34 3.21 9.97
C ASP A 193 -30.78 3.80 10.02
N CYS A 194 -31.05 4.93 9.35
CA CYS A 194 -32.29 5.70 9.50
C CYS A 194 -33.15 5.87 8.23
N GLU A 195 -32.84 5.21 7.10
CA GLU A 195 -33.55 5.39 5.81
C GLU A 195 -34.54 4.25 5.43
N ASP A 196 -35.22 3.59 6.39
CA ASP A 196 -36.23 2.55 6.10
C ASP A 196 -37.60 2.78 6.78
N GLU A 197 -37.92 4.01 7.18
CA GLU A 197 -39.26 4.37 7.63
C GLU A 197 -39.78 5.54 6.80
N ASP A 198 -40.44 5.22 5.68
CA ASP A 198 -41.70 5.84 5.22
C ASP A 198 -41.90 5.60 3.70
N GLU A 199 -42.85 4.73 3.34
CA GLU A 199 -43.85 4.94 2.28
C GLU A 199 -44.62 3.64 1.99
N ASP A 200 -45.48 3.23 2.92
CA ASP A 200 -46.62 2.36 2.62
C ASP A 200 -47.76 2.77 3.57
N ASP A 201 -48.28 3.99 3.37
CA ASP A 201 -49.61 4.31 3.84
C ASP A 201 -50.40 5.06 2.77
N ASP A 202 -51.65 4.63 2.66
CA ASP A 202 -52.76 5.25 1.96
C ASP A 202 -52.82 5.19 0.42
N ASN A 203 -53.43 4.11 -0.08
CA ASN A 203 -54.54 4.22 -1.05
C ASN A 203 -55.42 2.96 -1.08
N GLU A 204 -56.11 2.68 0.04
CA GLU A 204 -57.41 2.00 -0.01
C GLU A 204 -58.50 3.02 0.35
N ASP A 205 -59.16 3.60 -0.65
CA ASP A 205 -60.56 4.08 -0.52
C ASP A 205 -61.16 4.51 -1.89
N ASN A 206 -61.78 3.54 -2.59
CA ASN A 206 -63.14 3.56 -3.18
C ASN A 206 -63.34 2.54 -4.31
#